data_AF-A0A0M1JUX6-F1
#
_entry.id   AF-A0A0M1JUX6-F1
#
_cell.length_a   1.000
_cell.length_b   1.000
_cell.length_c   1.000
_cell.angle_alpha   90.00
_cell.angle_beta   90.00
_cell.angle_gamma   90.00
#
_symmetry.space_group_name_H-M   'P 1'
#
loop_
_entity.id
_entity.type
_entity.pdbx_description
1 polymer ?
#
loop_
_entity_poly.entity_id
_entity_poly.type
_entity_poly.pdbx_seq_one_letter_code
_entity_poly.pdbx_strand_id
1 'polypeptide(L)'
;MNPGNNVSRSEQTRRGIRAAFQLTWERIGEIEGVQELAVYFSLYALAPIPCEINWEEENAEELERALQTLRQWHILEERSENIYEIHALMRHFLQEKLTELDRGQELKRQFVGLMLNVAEKIDYALTNEIIAQVSPYIEHITEVARNYPDDLLGDFRESLITPYVRLGNFYQGQSFYEPAEFWLKQGLSLAAANFPDDHTDIATCCSYLAGLYESQGRYEDAKPLYLRA
;
A
#
# COMPACT_ATOMS: atom_id res chain seq x y z
N MET A 1 41.47 -14.33 -7.04
CA MET A 1 40.42 -13.27 -7.08
C MET A 1 40.03 -12.99 -5.64
N ASN A 2 40.20 -11.76 -5.15
CA ASN A 2 40.13 -11.43 -3.73
C ASN A 2 38.72 -10.94 -3.36
N PRO A 3 37.91 -11.72 -2.62
CA PRO A 3 36.50 -11.38 -2.32
C PRO A 3 36.35 -10.09 -1.48
N GLY A 4 37.38 -9.68 -0.72
CA GLY A 4 37.35 -8.45 0.09
C GLY A 4 37.29 -7.14 -0.72
N ASN A 5 37.73 -7.15 -1.98
CA ASN A 5 37.78 -5.94 -2.81
C ASN A 5 36.41 -5.56 -3.41
N ASN A 6 35.52 -6.55 -3.58
CA ASN A 6 34.15 -6.31 -4.09
C ASN A 6 33.21 -5.75 -3.01
N VAL A 7 33.37 -6.20 -1.76
CA VAL A 7 32.57 -5.72 -0.62
C VAL A 7 32.86 -4.24 -0.35
N SER A 8 34.14 -3.86 -0.26
CA SER A 8 34.56 -2.47 -0.04
C SER A 8 34.09 -1.51 -1.14
N ARG A 9 34.09 -1.96 -2.40
CA ARG A 9 33.65 -1.13 -3.54
C ARG A 9 32.13 -0.95 -3.55
N SER A 10 31.37 -2.01 -3.21
CA SER A 10 29.91 -1.95 -3.11
C SER A 10 29.43 -1.04 -1.97
N GLU A 11 30.10 -1.07 -0.81
CA GLU A 11 29.79 -0.16 0.31
C GLU A 11 30.09 1.29 -0.03
N GLN A 12 31.20 1.55 -0.72
CA GLN A 12 31.58 2.91 -1.13
C GLN A 12 30.60 3.48 -2.17
N THR A 13 30.12 2.65 -3.10
CA THR A 13 29.05 3.03 -4.03
C THR A 13 27.75 3.34 -3.29
N ARG A 14 27.34 2.51 -2.31
CA ARG A 14 26.12 2.77 -1.51
C ARG A 14 26.21 4.07 -0.72
N ARG A 15 27.37 4.36 -0.12
CA ARG A 15 27.61 5.64 0.58
C ARG A 15 27.54 6.83 -0.36
N GLY A 16 28.11 6.72 -1.57
CA GLY A 16 28.05 7.78 -2.58
C GLY A 16 26.62 8.08 -3.04
N ILE A 17 25.83 7.04 -3.31
CA ILE A 17 24.41 7.18 -3.68
C ILE A 17 23.62 7.85 -2.56
N ARG A 18 23.79 7.39 -1.31
CA ARG A 18 23.09 7.97 -0.16
C ARG A 18 23.47 9.43 0.07
N ALA A 19 24.73 9.80 -0.08
CA ALA A 19 25.16 11.20 0.03
C ALA A 19 24.55 12.08 -1.07
N ALA A 20 24.43 11.58 -2.30
CA ALA A 20 23.75 12.29 -3.38
C ALA A 20 22.26 12.51 -3.05
N PHE A 21 21.57 11.48 -2.55
CA PHE A 21 20.17 11.61 -2.11
C PHE A 21 20.01 12.58 -0.94
N GLN A 22 20.94 12.58 0.01
CA GLN A 22 20.93 13.53 1.12
C GLN A 22 21.07 14.98 0.64
N LEU A 23 21.94 15.26 -0.34
CA LEU A 23 22.05 16.59 -0.93
C LEU A 23 20.78 17.01 -1.67
N THR A 24 20.16 16.07 -2.41
CA THR A 24 18.85 16.32 -3.04
C THR A 24 17.79 16.62 -1.99
N TRP A 25 17.75 15.85 -0.90
CA TRP A 25 16.83 16.03 0.22
C TRP A 25 16.94 17.41 0.87
N GLU A 26 18.16 17.88 1.13
CA GLU A 26 18.42 19.21 1.69
C GLU A 26 17.92 20.32 0.75
N ARG A 27 18.17 20.19 -0.56
CA ARG A 27 17.74 21.18 -1.56
C ARG A 27 16.23 21.28 -1.70
N ILE A 28 15.52 20.15 -1.73
CA ILE A 28 14.05 20.19 -1.82
C ILE A 28 13.41 20.72 -0.53
N GLY A 29 14.12 20.67 0.61
CA GLY A 29 13.67 21.23 1.88
C GLY A 29 13.65 22.75 1.93
N GLU A 30 14.26 23.44 0.95
CA GLU A 30 14.17 24.90 0.81
C GLU A 30 12.78 25.36 0.32
N ILE A 31 11.98 24.43 -0.22
CA ILE A 31 10.64 24.69 -0.74
C ILE A 31 9.62 24.02 0.19
N GLU A 32 8.69 24.81 0.69
CA GLU A 32 7.65 24.35 1.63
C GLU A 32 6.83 23.19 1.04
N GLY A 33 6.54 22.18 1.86
CA GLY A 33 5.73 21.01 1.48
C GLY A 33 6.42 19.95 0.60
N VAL A 34 7.53 20.24 -0.07
CA VAL A 34 8.14 19.28 -1.04
C VAL A 34 8.73 18.05 -0.36
N GLN A 35 9.38 18.22 0.80
CA GLN A 35 9.90 17.09 1.58
C GLN A 35 8.77 16.18 2.09
N GLU A 36 7.65 16.76 2.56
CA GLU A 36 6.48 16.00 2.99
C GLU A 36 5.86 15.22 1.83
N LEU A 37 5.71 15.87 0.67
CA LEU A 37 5.18 15.22 -0.53
C LEU A 37 6.11 14.08 -0.99
N ALA A 38 7.43 14.30 -0.99
CA ALA A 38 8.40 13.27 -1.36
C ALA A 38 8.26 12.01 -0.49
N VAL A 39 8.21 12.18 0.84
CA VAL A 39 8.06 11.03 1.73
C VAL A 39 6.67 10.41 1.64
N TYR A 40 5.63 11.20 1.34
CA TYR A 40 4.29 10.68 1.11
C TYR A 40 4.26 9.74 -0.11
N PHE A 41 4.88 10.11 -1.22
CA PHE A 41 5.02 9.23 -2.39
C PHE A 41 5.81 7.95 -2.10
N SER A 42 6.70 7.96 -1.10
CA SER A 42 7.44 6.76 -0.68
C SER A 42 6.58 5.70 0.01
N LEU A 43 5.37 6.07 0.46
CA LEU A 43 4.40 5.16 1.08
C LEU A 43 3.75 4.23 0.06
N TYR A 44 3.59 4.70 -1.19
CA TYR A 44 3.06 3.90 -2.30
C TYR A 44 3.96 2.71 -2.62
N ALA A 45 3.37 1.65 -3.17
CA ALA A 45 4.11 0.49 -3.68
C ALA A 45 5.04 0.85 -4.85
N LEU A 46 5.97 -0.03 -5.19
CA LEU A 46 6.77 0.07 -6.42
C LEU A 46 5.96 -0.35 -7.65
N ALA A 47 4.88 0.38 -7.91
CA ALA A 47 3.97 0.25 -9.03
C ALA A 47 3.63 1.65 -9.56
N PRO A 48 3.07 1.78 -10.79
CA PRO A 48 2.59 3.06 -11.29
C PRO A 48 1.60 3.70 -10.31
N ILE A 49 1.85 4.95 -9.93
CA ILE A 49 1.13 5.69 -8.91
C ILE A 49 0.10 6.57 -9.60
N PRO A 50 -1.20 6.21 -9.60
CA PRO A 50 -2.25 7.09 -10.08
C PRO A 50 -2.38 8.27 -9.11
N CYS A 51 -2.12 9.47 -9.60
CA CYS A 51 -2.18 10.67 -8.80
C CYS A 51 -3.55 11.34 -8.92
N GLU A 52 -4.55 10.76 -8.25
CA GLU A 52 -5.76 11.47 -7.83
C GLU A 52 -5.55 11.92 -6.38
N ILE A 53 -4.57 12.80 -6.18
CA ILE A 53 -4.29 13.35 -4.86
C ILE A 53 -5.47 14.26 -4.50
N ASN A 54 -6.35 13.79 -3.62
CA ASN A 54 -7.41 14.60 -3.02
C ASN A 54 -6.81 15.49 -1.91
N TRP A 55 -5.80 16.28 -2.27
CA TRP A 55 -5.34 17.39 -1.44
C TRP A 55 -6.33 18.53 -1.68
N GLU A 56 -6.82 19.13 -0.59
CA GLU A 56 -7.85 20.16 -0.61
C GLU A 56 -7.58 21.20 -1.73
N GLU A 57 -8.61 21.54 -2.51
CA GLU A 57 -8.54 22.35 -3.73
C GLU A 57 -7.85 23.72 -3.54
N GLU A 58 -7.71 24.19 -2.30
CA GLU A 58 -7.07 25.46 -1.96
C GLU A 58 -5.55 25.50 -2.24
N ASN A 59 -4.89 24.36 -2.46
CA ASN A 59 -3.42 24.27 -2.63
C ASN A 59 -2.94 23.68 -3.97
N ALA A 60 -3.77 23.66 -5.02
CA ALA A 60 -3.45 23.00 -6.30
C ALA A 60 -2.17 23.54 -6.99
N GLU A 61 -1.95 24.86 -6.97
CA GLU A 61 -0.73 25.45 -7.56
C GLU A 61 0.54 25.07 -6.79
N GLU A 62 0.46 24.97 -5.47
CA GLU A 62 1.59 24.59 -4.62
C GLU A 62 1.92 23.11 -4.78
N LEU A 63 0.89 22.26 -4.87
CA LEU A 63 1.05 20.85 -5.19
C LEU A 63 1.73 20.67 -6.55
N GLU A 64 1.30 21.38 -7.59
CA GLU A 64 1.92 21.27 -8.91
C GLU A 64 3.38 21.75 -8.90
N ARG A 65 3.70 22.83 -8.18
CA ARG A 65 5.10 23.28 -7.99
C ARG A 65 5.93 22.21 -7.27
N ALA A 66 5.37 21.55 -6.26
CA ALA A 66 6.04 20.48 -5.55
C ALA A 66 6.26 19.26 -6.45
N LEU A 67 5.25 18.80 -7.20
CA LEU A 67 5.35 17.72 -8.19
C LEU A 67 6.36 18.05 -9.29
N GLN A 68 6.38 19.29 -9.79
CA GLN A 68 7.39 19.76 -10.73
C GLN A 68 8.80 19.67 -10.15
N THR A 69 8.98 20.06 -8.89
CA THR A 69 10.26 19.94 -8.19
C THR A 69 10.70 18.49 -8.07
N LEU A 70 9.82 17.58 -7.62
CA LEU A 70 10.13 16.16 -7.49
C LEU A 70 10.52 15.52 -8.85
N ARG A 71 9.87 15.93 -9.94
CA ARG A 71 10.24 15.53 -11.31
C ARG A 71 11.60 16.09 -11.73
N GLN A 72 11.85 17.37 -11.49
CA GLN A 72 13.12 18.03 -11.83
C GLN A 72 14.32 17.37 -11.13
N TRP A 73 14.13 16.90 -9.90
CA TRP A 73 15.16 16.20 -9.12
C TRP A 73 15.18 14.68 -9.33
N HIS A 74 14.39 14.16 -10.28
CA HIS A 74 14.27 12.73 -10.58
C HIS A 74 13.92 11.87 -9.35
N ILE A 75 13.17 12.45 -8.40
CA ILE A 75 12.57 11.71 -7.29
C ILE A 75 11.34 10.94 -7.81
N LEU A 76 10.56 11.60 -8.66
CA LEU A 76 9.43 11.01 -9.38
C LEU A 76 9.69 11.05 -10.89
N GLU A 77 9.32 9.97 -11.57
CA GLU A 77 9.25 9.91 -13.03
C GLU A 77 7.79 9.88 -13.47
N GLU A 78 7.39 10.75 -14.38
CA GLU A 78 6.04 10.71 -14.97
C GLU A 78 6.04 9.79 -16.20
N ARG A 79 5.24 8.72 -16.16
CA ARG A 79 5.13 7.74 -17.25
C ARG A 79 4.09 8.14 -18.28
N SER A 80 2.98 8.70 -17.80
CA SER A 80 1.88 9.28 -18.59
C SER A 80 1.16 10.30 -17.71
N GLU A 81 0.21 11.03 -18.28
CA GLU A 81 -0.56 12.07 -17.59
C GLU A 81 -1.04 11.59 -16.20
N ASN A 82 -0.55 12.26 -15.14
CA ASN A 82 -0.85 11.97 -13.73
C ASN A 82 -0.53 10.55 -13.24
N ILE A 83 0.39 9.85 -13.90
CA ILE A 83 0.91 8.54 -13.46
C ILE A 83 2.41 8.65 -13.19
N TYR A 84 2.79 8.44 -11.93
CA TYR A 84 4.16 8.56 -11.48
C TYR A 84 4.79 7.23 -11.11
N GLU A 85 6.12 7.19 -11.09
CA GLU A 85 6.89 6.10 -10.52
C GLU A 85 8.01 6.66 -9.64
N ILE A 86 8.35 5.90 -8.60
CA ILE A 86 9.48 6.19 -7.73
C ILE A 86 10.50 5.05 -7.82
N HIS A 87 11.76 5.39 -8.04
CA HIS A 87 12.82 4.39 -8.10
C HIS A 87 13.05 3.75 -6.71
N ALA A 88 13.25 2.43 -6.66
CA ALA A 88 13.35 1.66 -5.41
C ALA A 88 14.36 2.19 -4.37
N LEU A 89 15.55 2.60 -4.82
CA LEU A 89 16.56 3.17 -3.92
C LEU A 89 16.14 4.53 -3.34
N MET A 90 15.46 5.36 -4.15
CA MET A 90 14.96 6.65 -3.70
C MET A 90 13.81 6.46 -2.71
N ARG A 91 12.87 5.56 -3.05
CA ARG A 91 11.77 5.17 -2.15
C ARG A 91 12.30 4.75 -0.78
N HIS A 92 13.28 3.85 -0.74
CA HIS A 92 13.86 3.38 0.52
C HIS A 92 14.50 4.52 1.33
N PHE A 93 15.28 5.39 0.67
CA PHE A 93 15.85 6.57 1.31
C PHE A 93 14.78 7.50 1.90
N LEU A 94 13.70 7.77 1.16
CA LEU A 94 12.61 8.63 1.62
C LEU A 94 11.81 7.97 2.77
N GLN A 95 11.71 6.65 2.81
CA GLN A 95 11.12 5.94 3.95
C GLN A 95 11.97 6.07 5.22
N GLU A 96 13.30 6.11 5.11
CA GLU A 96 14.16 6.46 6.25
C GLU A 96 13.84 7.89 6.71
N LYS A 97 13.75 8.85 5.77
CA LYS A 97 13.42 10.25 6.08
C LYS A 97 12.04 10.45 6.67
N LEU A 98 11.06 9.67 6.24
CA LEU A 98 9.72 9.65 6.82
C LEU A 98 9.75 9.38 8.33
N THR A 99 10.66 8.52 8.80
CA THR A 99 10.79 8.21 10.24
C THR A 99 11.43 9.33 11.05
N GLU A 100 12.17 10.22 10.39
CA GLU A 100 12.81 11.39 10.99
C GLU A 100 11.87 12.60 11.06
N LEU A 101 10.77 12.62 10.29
CA LEU A 101 9.82 13.73 10.23
C LEU A 101 8.77 13.66 11.34
N ASP A 102 8.52 14.80 12.00
CA ASP A 102 7.51 14.93 13.07
C ASP A 102 6.10 14.53 12.60
N ARG A 103 5.74 14.85 11.35
CA ARG A 103 4.44 14.48 10.73
C ARG A 103 4.42 13.08 10.10
N GLY A 104 5.50 12.29 10.21
CA GLY A 104 5.61 11.01 9.52
C GLY A 104 4.52 10.00 9.87
N GLN A 105 4.05 9.96 11.13
CA GLN A 105 2.95 9.10 11.54
C GLN A 105 1.60 9.57 10.97
N GLU A 106 1.37 10.86 10.91
CA GLU A 106 0.16 11.45 10.34
C GLU A 106 0.08 11.15 8.83
N LEU A 107 1.18 11.32 8.11
CA LEU A 107 1.26 10.96 6.68
C LEU A 107 0.97 9.48 6.42
N LYS A 108 1.49 8.58 7.28
CA LYS A 108 1.17 7.15 7.21
C LYS A 108 -0.32 6.88 7.42
N ARG A 109 -0.94 7.52 8.40
CA ARG A 109 -2.40 7.43 8.63
C ARG A 109 -3.16 7.87 7.39
N GLN A 110 -2.86 9.05 6.86
CA GLN A 110 -3.53 9.57 5.67
C GLN A 110 -3.43 8.61 4.47
N PHE A 111 -2.23 8.07 4.23
CA PHE A 111 -2.02 7.10 3.16
C PHE A 111 -2.80 5.80 3.37
N VAL A 112 -2.75 5.22 4.57
CA VAL A 112 -3.52 4.00 4.90
C VAL A 112 -5.01 4.26 4.72
N GLY A 113 -5.52 5.38 5.24
CA GLY A 113 -6.93 5.78 5.08
C GLY A 113 -7.33 5.92 3.61
N LEU A 114 -6.48 6.52 2.77
CA LEU A 114 -6.71 6.59 1.33
C LEU A 114 -6.83 5.19 0.70
N MET A 115 -5.89 4.29 1.00
CA MET A 115 -5.91 2.94 0.44
C MET A 115 -7.11 2.12 0.91
N LEU A 116 -7.51 2.25 2.19
CA LEU A 116 -8.70 1.60 2.71
C LEU A 116 -9.98 2.16 2.08
N ASN A 117 -10.08 3.47 1.88
CA ASN A 117 -11.22 4.08 1.17
C ASN A 117 -11.34 3.58 -0.27
N VAL A 118 -10.21 3.37 -0.96
CA VAL A 118 -10.22 2.75 -2.30
C VAL A 118 -10.62 1.27 -2.20
N ALA A 119 -10.08 0.53 -1.23
CA ALA A 119 -10.41 -0.87 -1.02
C ALA A 119 -11.90 -1.10 -0.71
N GLU A 120 -12.56 -0.19 -0.01
CA GLU A 120 -14.01 -0.27 0.28
C GLU A 120 -14.89 -0.21 -0.97
N LYS A 121 -14.38 0.31 -2.09
CA LYS A 121 -15.09 0.23 -3.39
C LYS A 121 -15.17 -1.20 -3.94
N ILE A 122 -14.36 -2.13 -3.41
CA ILE A 122 -14.32 -3.54 -3.80
C ILE A 122 -15.41 -4.29 -3.04
N ASP A 123 -16.65 -4.18 -3.51
CA ASP A 123 -17.78 -4.92 -2.98
C ASP A 123 -17.89 -6.35 -3.56
N TYR A 124 -18.92 -7.09 -3.14
CA TYR A 124 -19.18 -8.45 -3.60
C TYR A 124 -19.64 -8.50 -5.08
N ALA A 125 -20.23 -7.41 -5.59
CA ALA A 125 -20.74 -7.31 -6.96
C ALA A 125 -19.69 -6.68 -7.88
N LEU A 126 -18.50 -7.28 -7.93
CA LEU A 126 -17.36 -6.76 -8.66
C LEU A 126 -17.65 -6.61 -10.17
N THR A 127 -18.02 -5.41 -10.61
CA THR A 127 -18.26 -5.09 -12.02
C THR A 127 -16.96 -4.76 -12.74
N ASN A 128 -16.96 -4.84 -14.08
CA ASN A 128 -15.81 -4.41 -14.89
C ASN A 128 -15.45 -2.92 -14.66
N GLU A 129 -16.45 -2.09 -14.34
CA GLU A 129 -16.23 -0.68 -14.02
C GLU A 129 -15.47 -0.52 -12.69
N ILE A 130 -15.90 -1.23 -11.65
CA ILE A 130 -15.19 -1.23 -10.36
C ILE A 130 -13.76 -1.76 -10.54
N ILE A 131 -13.59 -2.86 -11.28
CA ILE A 131 -12.26 -3.43 -11.59
C ILE A 131 -11.36 -2.36 -12.21
N ALA A 132 -11.85 -1.64 -13.23
CA ALA A 132 -11.06 -0.60 -13.89
C ALA A 132 -10.67 0.53 -12.93
N GLN A 133 -11.57 0.93 -12.02
CA GLN A 133 -11.31 1.99 -11.04
C GLN A 133 -10.29 1.58 -9.96
N VAL A 134 -10.36 0.34 -9.45
CA VAL A 134 -9.53 -0.10 -8.32
C VAL A 134 -8.21 -0.75 -8.74
N SER A 135 -8.12 -1.28 -9.97
CA SER A 135 -6.91 -1.97 -10.47
C SER A 135 -5.61 -1.17 -10.30
N PRO A 136 -5.57 0.15 -10.57
CA PRO A 136 -4.37 0.96 -10.34
C PRO A 136 -3.87 0.98 -8.89
N TYR A 137 -4.73 0.64 -7.92
CA TYR A 137 -4.44 0.73 -6.49
C TYR A 137 -4.17 -0.62 -5.83
N ILE A 138 -4.34 -1.75 -6.52
CA ILE A 138 -4.25 -3.09 -5.92
C ILE A 138 -2.87 -3.37 -5.30
N GLU A 139 -1.79 -2.95 -5.96
CA GLU A 139 -0.43 -3.10 -5.41
C GLU A 139 -0.21 -2.18 -4.21
N HIS A 140 -0.88 -1.03 -4.15
CA HIS A 140 -0.80 -0.10 -3.02
C HIS A 140 -1.62 -0.57 -1.82
N ILE A 141 -2.79 -1.17 -2.04
CA ILE A 141 -3.58 -1.86 -1.00
C ILE A 141 -2.78 -3.07 -0.48
N THR A 142 -2.11 -3.80 -1.38
CA THR A 142 -1.19 -4.90 -1.04
C THR A 142 -0.02 -4.42 -0.18
N GLU A 143 0.57 -3.26 -0.51
CA GLU A 143 1.63 -2.65 0.28
C GLU A 143 1.16 -2.31 1.70
N VAL A 144 -0.06 -1.77 1.83
CA VAL A 144 -0.71 -1.51 3.14
C VAL A 144 -0.90 -2.79 3.93
N ALA A 145 -1.49 -3.83 3.31
CA ALA A 145 -1.73 -5.11 3.97
C ALA A 145 -0.44 -5.77 4.48
N ARG A 146 0.67 -5.66 3.73
CA ARG A 146 1.92 -6.40 4.05
C ARG A 146 2.87 -5.69 5.00
N ASN A 147 2.90 -4.36 4.97
CA ASN A 147 4.03 -3.62 5.54
C ASN A 147 3.64 -2.63 6.66
N TYR A 148 2.35 -2.42 6.92
CA TYR A 148 1.90 -1.46 7.92
C TYR A 148 1.41 -2.17 9.19
N PRO A 149 1.65 -1.59 10.39
CA PRO A 149 1.38 -2.26 11.64
C PRO A 149 -0.12 -2.37 11.93
N ASP A 150 -0.50 -3.45 12.60
CA ASP A 150 -1.89 -3.76 13.00
C ASP A 150 -2.56 -2.60 13.75
N ASP A 151 -1.84 -1.91 14.63
CA ASP A 151 -2.36 -0.76 15.38
C ASP A 151 -2.80 0.39 14.48
N LEU A 152 -2.09 0.63 13.37
CA LEU A 152 -2.43 1.68 12.40
C LEU A 152 -3.64 1.29 11.57
N LEU A 153 -3.79 0.00 11.24
CA LEU A 153 -4.99 -0.52 10.59
C LEU A 153 -6.19 -0.48 11.56
N GLY A 154 -5.93 -0.73 12.85
CA GLY A 154 -6.92 -0.67 13.92
C GLY A 154 -7.39 0.75 14.27
N ASP A 155 -6.59 1.79 14.00
CA ASP A 155 -7.00 3.20 14.15
C ASP A 155 -8.21 3.56 13.26
N PHE A 156 -8.39 2.87 12.13
CA PHE A 156 -9.55 3.02 11.22
C PHE A 156 -10.79 2.23 11.66
N ARG A 157 -10.75 1.55 12.82
CA ARG A 157 -11.82 1.02 13.69
C ARG A 157 -13.07 0.34 13.09
N GLU A 158 -13.15 0.10 11.79
CA GLU A 158 -14.27 -0.63 11.19
C GLU A 158 -13.92 -2.09 10.88
N SER A 159 -12.66 -2.44 10.54
CA SER A 159 -12.17 -3.84 10.57
C SER A 159 -10.66 -3.95 10.29
N LEU A 160 -9.92 -4.69 11.12
CA LEU A 160 -8.46 -4.95 10.94
C LEU A 160 -8.19 -5.75 9.66
N ILE A 161 -9.16 -6.54 9.22
CA ILE A 161 -9.05 -7.45 8.09
C ILE A 161 -9.48 -6.84 6.75
N THR A 162 -10.01 -5.61 6.73
CA THR A 162 -10.52 -4.97 5.51
C THR A 162 -9.62 -5.15 4.29
N PRO A 163 -8.33 -4.77 4.30
CA PRO A 163 -7.52 -4.85 3.09
C PRO A 163 -7.38 -6.30 2.58
N TYR A 164 -7.35 -7.28 3.49
CA TYR A 164 -7.26 -8.71 3.16
C TYR A 164 -8.54 -9.24 2.53
N VAL A 165 -9.70 -8.90 3.11
CA VAL A 165 -11.01 -9.30 2.59
C VAL A 165 -11.28 -8.68 1.22
N ARG A 166 -10.98 -7.40 1.07
CA ARG A 166 -11.18 -6.67 -0.19
C ARG A 166 -10.27 -7.21 -1.30
N LEU A 167 -8.99 -7.48 -1.00
CA LEU A 167 -8.10 -8.18 -1.95
C LEU A 167 -8.65 -9.57 -2.32
N GLY A 168 -9.13 -10.32 -1.33
CA GLY A 168 -9.81 -11.61 -1.54
C GLY A 168 -10.97 -11.52 -2.55
N ASN A 169 -11.88 -10.57 -2.32
CA ASN A 169 -13.02 -10.33 -3.21
C ASN A 169 -12.58 -9.90 -4.62
N PHE A 170 -11.60 -9.00 -4.73
CA PHE A 170 -11.09 -8.53 -6.01
C PHE A 170 -10.62 -9.69 -6.90
N TYR A 171 -9.85 -10.61 -6.32
CA TYR A 171 -9.36 -11.78 -7.05
C TYR A 171 -10.46 -12.80 -7.29
N GLN A 172 -11.35 -13.04 -6.31
CA GLN A 172 -12.47 -13.96 -6.47
C GLN A 172 -13.42 -13.53 -7.61
N GLY A 173 -13.78 -12.25 -7.69
CA GLY A 173 -14.66 -11.72 -8.73
C GLY A 173 -14.07 -11.83 -10.14
N GLN A 174 -12.75 -11.97 -10.26
CA GLN A 174 -12.03 -12.24 -11.50
C GLN A 174 -11.68 -13.73 -11.70
N SER A 175 -12.22 -14.62 -10.87
CA SER A 175 -11.95 -16.07 -10.87
C SER A 175 -10.49 -16.45 -10.57
N PHE A 176 -9.68 -15.54 -10.03
CA PHE A 176 -8.34 -15.84 -9.55
C PHE A 176 -8.40 -16.43 -8.13
N TYR A 177 -8.77 -17.70 -8.03
CA TYR A 177 -9.06 -18.33 -6.75
C TYR A 177 -7.85 -18.50 -5.83
N GLU A 178 -6.66 -18.79 -6.37
CA GLU A 178 -5.44 -18.95 -5.58
C GLU A 178 -5.04 -17.67 -4.82
N PRO A 179 -4.90 -16.49 -5.46
CA PRO A 179 -4.62 -15.26 -4.73
C PRO A 179 -5.79 -14.83 -3.84
N ALA A 180 -7.05 -15.11 -4.22
CA ALA A 180 -8.19 -14.85 -3.34
C ALA A 180 -8.07 -15.64 -2.01
N GLU A 181 -7.80 -16.95 -2.11
CA GLU A 181 -7.64 -17.82 -0.94
C GLU A 181 -6.46 -17.39 -0.08
N PHE A 182 -5.35 -17.00 -0.71
CA PHE A 182 -4.18 -16.48 -0.01
C PHE A 182 -4.55 -15.29 0.88
N TRP A 183 -5.16 -14.26 0.31
CA TRP A 183 -5.48 -13.03 1.05
C TRP A 183 -6.49 -13.25 2.16
N LEU A 184 -7.53 -14.03 1.90
CA LEU A 184 -8.53 -14.34 2.92
C LEU A 184 -7.95 -15.17 4.08
N LYS A 185 -7.01 -16.08 3.81
CA LYS A 185 -6.28 -16.80 4.87
C LYS A 185 -5.35 -15.90 5.66
N GLN A 186 -4.69 -14.93 5.03
CA GLN A 186 -3.88 -13.95 5.75
C GLN A 186 -4.76 -13.11 6.69
N GLY A 187 -5.92 -12.62 6.22
CA GLY A 187 -6.88 -11.91 7.06
C GLY A 187 -7.37 -12.75 8.24
N LEU A 188 -7.71 -14.02 8.01
CA LEU A 188 -8.12 -14.94 9.09
C LEU A 188 -7.01 -15.14 10.13
N SER A 189 -5.77 -15.31 9.67
CA SER A 189 -4.62 -15.48 10.55
C SER A 189 -4.38 -14.23 11.40
N LEU A 190 -4.54 -13.05 10.81
CA LEU A 190 -4.41 -11.77 11.49
C LEU A 190 -5.49 -11.59 12.57
N ALA A 191 -6.76 -11.86 12.22
CA ALA A 191 -7.86 -11.78 13.16
C ALA A 191 -7.70 -12.77 14.32
N ALA A 192 -7.32 -14.02 14.04
CA ALA A 192 -7.11 -15.03 15.06
C ALA A 192 -5.91 -14.75 15.99
N ALA A 193 -4.92 -13.99 15.52
CA ALA A 193 -3.79 -13.57 16.35
C ALA A 193 -4.14 -12.41 17.30
N ASN A 194 -5.10 -11.57 16.91
CA ASN A 194 -5.44 -10.32 17.63
C ASN A 194 -6.73 -10.42 18.45
N PHE A 195 -7.63 -11.36 18.15
CA PHE A 195 -8.96 -11.44 18.76
C PHE A 195 -9.31 -12.84 19.29
N PRO A 196 -10.24 -12.93 20.26
CA PRO A 196 -10.85 -14.19 20.68
C PRO A 196 -11.60 -14.89 19.53
N ASP A 197 -11.80 -16.20 19.65
CA ASP A 197 -12.38 -17.05 18.60
C ASP A 197 -13.81 -16.66 18.14
N ASP A 198 -14.56 -15.94 18.96
CA ASP A 198 -15.94 -15.49 18.69
C ASP A 198 -16.02 -14.07 18.10
N HIS A 199 -14.88 -13.47 17.73
CA HIS A 199 -14.82 -12.12 17.19
C HIS A 199 -15.37 -12.02 15.76
N THR A 200 -16.04 -10.89 15.46
CA THR A 200 -16.71 -10.63 14.17
C THR A 200 -15.77 -10.64 12.97
N ASP A 201 -14.51 -10.23 13.13
CA ASP A 201 -13.51 -10.30 12.07
C ASP A 201 -13.17 -11.76 11.69
N ILE A 202 -13.09 -12.67 12.67
CA ILE A 202 -12.88 -14.09 12.38
C ILE A 202 -14.08 -14.64 11.60
N ALA A 203 -15.30 -14.34 12.04
CA ALA A 203 -16.52 -14.75 11.36
C ALA A 203 -16.61 -14.21 9.93
N THR A 204 -16.19 -12.97 9.72
CA THR A 204 -16.16 -12.32 8.40
C THR A 204 -15.19 -13.03 7.47
N CYS A 205 -13.94 -13.25 7.89
CA CYS A 205 -12.97 -14.01 7.10
C CYS A 205 -13.45 -15.44 6.77
N CYS A 206 -14.07 -16.13 7.73
CA CYS A 206 -14.65 -17.46 7.51
C CYS A 206 -15.76 -17.43 6.45
N SER A 207 -16.65 -16.43 6.50
CA SER A 207 -17.72 -16.25 5.50
C SER A 207 -17.17 -16.07 4.09
N TYR A 208 -16.17 -15.22 3.92
CA TYR A 208 -15.55 -14.99 2.60
C TYR A 208 -14.79 -16.22 2.08
N LEU A 209 -14.06 -16.93 2.94
CA LEU A 209 -13.41 -18.19 2.54
C LEU A 209 -14.44 -19.25 2.14
N ALA A 210 -15.56 -19.33 2.86
CA ALA A 210 -16.63 -20.25 2.53
C ALA A 210 -17.26 -19.92 1.16
N GLY A 211 -17.57 -18.64 0.91
CA GLY A 211 -18.08 -18.19 -0.40
C GLY A 211 -17.11 -18.43 -1.55
N LEU A 212 -15.80 -18.28 -1.31
CA LEU A 212 -14.76 -18.61 -2.28
C LEU A 212 -14.70 -20.11 -2.60
N TYR A 213 -14.88 -20.97 -1.61
CA TYR A 213 -14.93 -22.43 -1.84
C TYR A 213 -16.24 -22.85 -2.52
N GLU A 214 -17.35 -22.20 -2.17
CA GLU A 214 -18.64 -22.41 -2.83
C GLU A 214 -18.60 -22.07 -4.32
N SER A 215 -17.96 -20.94 -4.71
CA SER A 215 -17.81 -20.56 -6.12
C SER A 215 -16.94 -21.54 -6.92
N GLN A 216 -16.09 -22.33 -6.23
CA GLN A 216 -15.30 -23.42 -6.80
C GLN A 216 -16.03 -24.79 -6.77
N GLY A 217 -17.24 -24.87 -6.22
CA GLY A 217 -17.97 -26.13 -6.01
C GLY A 217 -17.43 -27.00 -4.86
N ARG A 218 -16.56 -26.44 -4.01
CA ARG A 218 -15.94 -27.13 -2.85
C ARG A 218 -16.82 -27.00 -1.60
N TYR A 219 -18.07 -27.48 -1.69
CA TYR A 219 -19.06 -27.32 -0.61
C TYR A 219 -18.65 -27.96 0.72
N GLU A 220 -17.94 -29.09 0.68
CA GLU A 220 -17.45 -29.77 1.89
C GLU A 220 -16.39 -28.94 2.64
N ASP A 221 -15.60 -28.14 1.92
CA ASP A 221 -14.65 -27.22 2.52
C ASP A 221 -15.32 -25.93 3.03
N ALA A 222 -16.38 -25.47 2.34
CA ALA A 222 -17.13 -24.26 2.69
C ALA A 222 -17.98 -24.45 3.96
N LYS A 223 -18.65 -25.59 4.10
CA LYS A 223 -19.59 -25.88 5.20
C LYS A 223 -19.01 -25.63 6.60
N PRO A 224 -17.84 -26.15 7.00
CA PRO A 224 -17.30 -25.90 8.34
C PRO A 224 -16.95 -24.42 8.56
N LEU A 225 -16.62 -23.68 7.50
CA LEU A 225 -16.33 -22.24 7.59
C LEU A 225 -17.62 -21.44 7.79
N TYR A 226 -18.70 -21.77 7.08
CA TYR A 226 -20.02 -21.16 7.33
C TYR A 226 -20.57 -21.47 8.72
N LEU A 227 -20.21 -22.60 9.33
CA LEU A 227 -20.59 -22.91 10.72
C LEU A 227 -19.78 -22.14 11.76
N ARG A 228 -18.59 -21.66 11.38
CA ARG A 228 -17.70 -20.87 12.25
C ARG A 228 -17.96 -19.37 12.12
N ALA A 229 -18.49 -18.93 10.98
CA ALA A 229 -18.99 -17.59 10.74
C ALA A 229 -20.26 -17.31 11.56
#